data_AF-A0A511NKD1-F1
#
_entry.id   AF-A0A511NKD1-F1
#
_cell.length_a   1.000
_cell.length_b   1.000
_cell.length_c   1.000
_cell.angle_alpha   90.00
_cell.angle_beta   90.00
_cell.angle_gamma   90.00
#
_symmetry.space_group_name_H-M   'P 1'
#
loop_
_entity.id
_entity.type
_entity.pdbx_description
1 polymer ?
#
loop_
_entity_poly.entity_id
_entity_poly.type
_entity_poly.pdbx_seq_one_letter_code
_entity_poly.pdbx_strand_id
1 'polypeptide(L)'
;MKELSETQLIHINRWSFIRAQFLFFPGTFIVVLFGLFALLKYRKFEKYRLFFWTFFITIGIFLLLKAKDYYTIGLYPVYFAFGSVYISTLVENKIGKMIKPIIIVLSVASFLPVYNIAFPNKSPEYIVNHSDKYRKFGMLIWEDGKEHPLPQDFADMLGWKELAEKVDRVYLNMPNPKNTLILCDNYGQAGAINYYSKTGVRAVSFNADYINWFHFDTKYDHLIRVKNAWERENEWRETSPYFQKAIIADSVTNQYSREYGTTIFSFIDAKIDINERIKKEVEEEKNSNNL
;
A
#
# COMPACT_ATOMS: atom_id res chain seq x y z
N MET A 1 7.60 8.87 10.90
CA MET A 1 7.62 9.85 9.78
C MET A 1 9.01 10.10 9.19
N LYS A 2 10.11 10.03 9.97
CA LYS A 2 11.48 10.26 9.49
C LYS A 2 11.91 9.28 8.39
N GLU A 3 11.71 7.98 8.62
CA GLU A 3 12.03 6.91 7.65
C GLU A 3 11.33 7.12 6.30
N LEU A 4 10.02 7.41 6.30
CA LEU A 4 9.25 7.70 5.08
C LEU A 4 9.83 8.89 4.31
N SER A 5 10.22 9.94 5.01
CA SER A 5 10.84 11.12 4.41
C SER A 5 12.20 10.80 3.79
N GLU A 6 13.04 10.04 4.50
CA GLU A 6 14.43 9.75 4.10
C GLU A 6 14.54 8.71 2.98
N THR A 7 13.54 7.84 2.83
CA THR A 7 13.61 6.71 1.89
C THR A 7 12.68 6.84 0.69
N GLN A 8 11.54 7.54 0.82
CA GLN A 8 10.52 7.59 -0.23
C GLN A 8 10.23 9.02 -0.70
N LEU A 9 9.86 9.92 0.21
CA LEU A 9 9.40 11.26 -0.17
C LEU A 9 10.51 12.11 -0.82
N ILE A 10 11.78 11.80 -0.53
CA ILE A 10 12.93 12.43 -1.20
C ILE A 10 12.92 12.23 -2.71
N HIS A 11 12.38 11.11 -3.20
CA HIS A 11 12.36 10.74 -4.61
C HIS A 11 11.15 11.33 -5.36
N ILE A 12 10.21 11.96 -4.66
CA ILE A 12 9.01 12.52 -5.28
C ILE A 12 9.33 13.82 -6.01
N ASN A 13 9.11 13.79 -7.32
CA ASN A 13 9.20 14.96 -8.18
C ASN A 13 7.86 15.73 -8.19
N ARG A 14 7.90 17.04 -7.91
CA ARG A 14 6.71 17.91 -7.88
C ARG A 14 5.97 17.97 -9.23
N TRP A 15 6.69 17.90 -10.34
CA TRP A 15 6.07 17.85 -11.67
C TRP A 15 5.34 16.53 -11.91
N SER A 16 5.89 15.42 -11.43
CA SER A 16 5.21 14.13 -11.48
C SER A 16 3.92 14.17 -10.66
N PHE A 17 3.95 14.77 -9.47
CA PHE A 17 2.76 14.98 -8.65
C PHE A 17 1.67 15.75 -9.40
N ILE A 18 2.00 16.90 -10.01
CA ILE A 18 1.03 17.72 -10.76
C ILE A 18 0.47 16.93 -11.94
N ARG A 19 1.32 16.24 -12.69
CA ARG A 19 0.89 15.42 -13.84
C ARG A 19 -0.08 14.32 -13.40
N ALA A 20 0.19 13.67 -12.27
CA ALA A 20 -0.68 12.63 -11.73
C ALA A 20 -2.10 13.14 -11.41
N GLN A 21 -2.23 14.37 -10.91
CA GLN A 21 -3.53 15.00 -10.60
C GLN A 21 -4.50 15.03 -11.80
N PHE A 22 -3.97 15.13 -13.02
CA PHE A 22 -4.77 15.07 -14.26
C PHE A 22 -4.99 13.63 -14.74
N LEU A 23 -4.03 12.74 -14.49
CA LEU A 23 -4.06 11.34 -14.93
C LEU A 23 -4.95 10.45 -14.07
N PHE A 24 -5.27 10.83 -12.82
CA PHE A 24 -6.19 10.07 -11.97
C PHE A 24 -7.63 9.99 -12.51
N PHE A 25 -8.07 11.01 -13.25
CA PHE A 25 -9.46 11.12 -13.71
C PHE A 25 -9.58 11.41 -15.21
N PRO A 26 -9.01 10.57 -16.09
CA PRO A 26 -8.98 10.85 -17.51
C PRO A 26 -10.39 10.82 -18.10
N GLY A 27 -10.73 11.92 -18.79
CA GLY A 27 -12.03 12.18 -19.40
C GLY A 27 -13.19 12.50 -18.43
N THR A 28 -12.95 12.47 -17.12
CA THR A 28 -13.87 13.04 -16.12
C THR A 28 -13.28 14.27 -15.42
N PHE A 29 -12.00 14.57 -15.60
CA PHE A 29 -11.34 15.78 -15.09
C PHE A 29 -12.06 17.08 -15.49
N ILE A 30 -12.73 17.09 -16.65
CA ILE A 30 -13.54 18.24 -17.08
C ILE A 30 -14.67 18.55 -16.08
N VAL A 31 -15.24 17.55 -15.41
CA VAL A 31 -16.25 17.73 -14.37
C VAL A 31 -15.67 18.46 -13.17
N VAL A 32 -14.43 18.14 -12.78
CA VAL A 32 -13.71 18.84 -11.70
C VAL A 32 -13.49 20.31 -12.08
N LEU A 33 -13.09 20.59 -13.32
CA LEU A 33 -12.93 21.97 -13.81
C LEU A 33 -14.24 22.75 -13.79
N PHE A 34 -15.36 22.13 -14.21
CA PHE A 34 -16.68 22.72 -14.08
C PHE A 34 -17.07 22.95 -12.62
N GLY A 35 -16.71 22.05 -11.70
CA GLY A 35 -16.93 22.22 -10.27
C GLY A 35 -16.19 23.43 -9.71
N LEU A 36 -14.89 23.55 -10.02
CA LEU A 36 -14.07 24.70 -9.62
C LEU A 36 -14.60 26.01 -10.20
N PHE A 37 -14.98 26.02 -11.49
CA PHE A 37 -15.59 27.17 -12.14
C PHE A 37 -16.92 27.57 -11.48
N ALA A 38 -17.79 26.59 -11.23
CA ALA A 38 -19.10 26.80 -10.65
C ALA A 38 -19.02 27.35 -9.22
N LEU A 39 -18.05 26.89 -8.42
CA LEU A 39 -17.83 27.40 -7.07
C LEU A 39 -17.61 28.92 -7.05
N LEU A 40 -16.96 29.49 -8.08
CA LEU A 40 -16.75 30.93 -8.18
C LEU A 40 -17.91 31.67 -8.87
N LYS A 41 -18.46 31.10 -9.95
CA LYS A 41 -19.34 31.82 -10.88
C LYS A 41 -20.81 31.48 -10.74
N TYR A 42 -21.17 30.30 -10.24
CA TYR A 42 -22.56 29.89 -10.12
C TYR A 42 -23.18 30.45 -8.84
N ARG A 43 -24.15 31.37 -8.99
CA ARG A 43 -24.75 32.10 -7.85
C ARG A 43 -25.34 31.20 -6.77
N LYS A 44 -25.83 30.00 -7.13
CA LYS A 44 -26.37 29.06 -6.12
C LYS A 44 -25.28 28.45 -5.23
N PHE A 45 -24.00 28.55 -5.61
CA PHE A 45 -22.86 28.04 -4.86
C PHE A 45 -22.11 29.10 -4.04
N GLU A 46 -22.66 30.31 -3.90
CA GLU A 46 -22.00 31.41 -3.16
C GLU A 46 -21.58 31.02 -1.75
N LYS A 47 -22.43 30.27 -1.04
CA LYS A 47 -22.16 29.78 0.32
C LYS A 47 -21.02 28.76 0.39
N TYR A 48 -20.63 28.17 -0.73
CA TYR A 48 -19.62 27.11 -0.82
C TYR A 48 -18.30 27.60 -1.45
N ARG A 49 -18.14 28.89 -1.74
CA ARG A 49 -16.93 29.46 -2.37
C ARG A 49 -15.61 29.08 -1.68
N LEU A 50 -15.63 28.84 -0.36
CA LEU A 50 -14.45 28.40 0.38
C LEU A 50 -13.86 27.08 -0.16
N PHE A 51 -14.69 26.16 -0.68
CA PHE A 51 -14.23 24.91 -1.28
C PHE A 51 -13.34 25.13 -2.50
N PHE A 52 -13.46 26.26 -3.21
CA PHE A 52 -12.53 26.60 -4.28
C PHE A 52 -11.11 26.75 -3.71
N TRP A 53 -10.95 27.52 -2.64
CA TRP A 53 -9.66 27.77 -2.01
C TRP A 53 -9.12 26.52 -1.32
N THR A 54 -9.97 25.72 -0.67
CA THR A 54 -9.58 24.44 -0.07
C THR A 54 -8.89 23.54 -1.09
N PHE A 55 -9.35 23.50 -2.35
CA PHE A 55 -8.72 22.70 -3.39
C PHE A 55 -7.24 23.05 -3.54
N PHE A 56 -6.96 24.33 -3.82
CA PHE A 56 -5.62 24.80 -4.12
C PHE A 56 -4.72 24.83 -2.89
N ILE A 57 -5.26 25.15 -1.71
CA ILE A 57 -4.52 25.12 -0.45
C ILE A 57 -4.09 23.68 -0.15
N THR A 58 -5.00 22.71 -0.23
CA THR A 58 -4.67 21.30 -0.02
C THR A 58 -3.64 20.83 -1.03
N ILE A 59 -3.87 21.00 -2.34
CA ILE A 59 -2.88 20.65 -3.38
C ILE A 59 -1.52 21.31 -3.10
N GLY A 60 -1.50 22.59 -2.69
CA GLY A 60 -0.30 23.33 -2.33
C GLY A 60 0.45 22.72 -1.14
N ILE A 61 -0.26 22.34 -0.07
CA ILE A 61 0.35 21.68 1.10
C ILE A 61 1.00 20.35 0.69
N PHE A 62 0.30 19.51 -0.09
CA PHE A 62 0.84 18.23 -0.54
C PHE A 62 2.07 18.41 -1.45
N LEU A 63 2.08 19.42 -2.32
CA LEU A 63 3.24 19.79 -3.14
C LEU A 63 4.43 20.28 -2.31
N LEU A 64 4.18 21.08 -1.27
CA LEU A 64 5.22 21.59 -0.38
C LEU A 64 5.87 20.47 0.43
N LEU A 65 5.05 19.57 0.97
CA LEU A 65 5.47 18.43 1.78
C LEU A 65 6.02 17.24 0.96
N LYS A 66 6.06 17.37 -0.38
CA LYS A 66 6.42 16.27 -1.31
C LYS A 66 5.66 14.99 -1.00
N ALA A 67 4.37 15.11 -0.71
CA ALA A 67 3.54 13.98 -0.38
C ALA A 67 3.30 13.10 -1.61
N LYS A 68 2.92 11.84 -1.38
CA LYS A 68 2.49 10.93 -2.44
C LYS A 68 1.27 11.51 -3.15
N ASP A 69 1.26 11.39 -4.46
CA ASP A 69 0.26 12.02 -5.33
C ASP A 69 -1.16 11.50 -5.11
N TYR A 70 -1.31 10.20 -4.83
CA TYR A 70 -2.62 9.59 -4.61
C TYR A 70 -3.29 10.01 -3.30
N TYR A 71 -2.57 10.61 -2.34
CA TYR A 71 -3.18 11.10 -1.11
C TYR A 71 -4.21 12.21 -1.34
N THR A 72 -4.15 12.92 -2.47
CA THR A 72 -5.12 13.96 -2.81
C THR A 72 -6.38 13.42 -3.47
N ILE A 73 -6.46 12.12 -3.83
CA ILE A 73 -7.63 11.53 -4.50
C ILE A 73 -8.92 11.76 -3.68
N GLY A 74 -8.83 11.74 -2.35
CA GLY A 74 -9.95 12.01 -1.44
C GLY A 74 -10.55 13.43 -1.55
N LEU A 75 -9.84 14.39 -2.16
CA LEU A 75 -10.31 15.75 -2.39
C LEU A 75 -11.38 15.82 -3.49
N TYR A 76 -11.23 14.98 -4.53
CA TYR A 76 -11.95 15.10 -5.79
C TYR A 76 -13.46 14.82 -5.76
N PRO A 77 -14.01 13.90 -4.93
CA PRO A 77 -15.45 13.62 -4.88
C PRO A 77 -16.33 14.87 -4.67
N VAL A 78 -15.86 15.82 -3.86
CA VAL A 78 -16.55 17.10 -3.62
C VAL A 78 -16.69 17.92 -4.91
N TYR A 79 -15.64 17.99 -5.72
CA TYR A 79 -15.62 18.75 -6.96
C TYR A 79 -16.38 18.05 -8.09
N PHE A 80 -16.39 16.71 -8.09
CA PHE A 80 -17.30 15.94 -8.94
C PHE A 80 -18.76 16.26 -8.64
N ALA A 81 -19.14 16.39 -7.37
CA ALA A 81 -20.51 16.75 -7.00
C ALA A 81 -20.88 18.16 -7.50
N PHE A 82 -20.05 19.18 -7.21
CA PHE A 82 -20.30 20.55 -7.69
C PHE A 82 -20.33 20.63 -9.22
N GLY A 83 -19.37 19.98 -9.88
CA GLY A 83 -19.28 19.94 -11.33
C GLY A 83 -20.48 19.28 -11.98
N SER A 84 -20.93 18.14 -11.45
CA SER A 84 -22.08 17.41 -11.99
C SER A 84 -23.38 18.21 -11.88
N VAL A 85 -23.62 18.86 -10.73
CA VAL A 85 -24.79 19.73 -10.53
C VAL A 85 -24.74 20.94 -11.46
N TYR A 86 -23.57 21.56 -11.64
CA TYR A 86 -23.48 22.69 -12.56
C TYR A 86 -23.69 22.26 -14.01
N ILE A 87 -23.01 21.20 -14.46
CA ILE A 87 -23.17 20.64 -15.81
C ILE A 87 -24.64 20.30 -16.07
N SER A 88 -25.36 19.70 -15.12
CA SER A 88 -26.76 19.32 -15.32
C SER A 88 -27.63 20.49 -15.76
N THR A 89 -27.40 21.68 -15.20
CA THR A 89 -28.12 22.92 -15.56
C THR A 89 -27.80 23.42 -16.97
N LEU A 90 -26.58 23.17 -17.47
CA LEU A 90 -26.17 23.55 -18.82
C LEU A 90 -26.79 22.64 -19.89
N VAL A 91 -27.07 21.38 -19.53
CA VAL A 91 -27.57 20.35 -20.46
C VAL A 91 -29.06 20.05 -20.33
N GLU A 92 -29.83 20.95 -19.72
CA GLU A 92 -31.30 20.83 -19.60
C GLU A 92 -32.04 21.18 -20.90
N ASN A 93 -31.43 21.97 -21.78
CA ASN A 93 -32.01 22.36 -23.06
C ASN A 93 -32.03 21.20 -24.08
N LYS A 94 -32.74 21.39 -25.22
CA LYS A 94 -32.91 20.35 -26.25
C LYS A 94 -31.58 19.80 -26.78
N ILE A 95 -30.61 20.69 -27.03
CA ILE A 95 -29.27 20.33 -27.51
C ILE A 95 -28.50 19.54 -26.43
N GLY A 96 -28.56 19.99 -25.18
CA GLY A 96 -27.95 19.34 -24.02
C GLY A 96 -28.46 17.92 -23.80
N LYS A 97 -29.76 17.69 -23.96
CA LYS A 97 -30.35 16.34 -23.91
C LYS A 97 -29.79 15.41 -24.99
N MET A 98 -29.45 15.93 -26.17
CA MET A 98 -28.79 15.15 -27.24
C MET A 98 -27.31 14.91 -26.97
N ILE A 99 -26.62 15.85 -26.31
CA ILE A 99 -25.17 15.74 -26.02
C ILE A 99 -24.89 14.91 -24.75
N LYS A 100 -25.83 14.82 -23.81
CA LYS A 100 -25.69 14.03 -22.56
C LYS A 100 -25.16 12.61 -22.77
N PRO A 101 -25.74 11.79 -23.67
CA PRO A 101 -25.21 10.45 -23.95
C PRO A 101 -23.77 10.48 -24.46
N ILE A 102 -23.41 11.48 -25.27
CA ILE A 102 -22.04 11.63 -25.81
C ILE A 102 -21.05 11.90 -24.68
N ILE A 103 -21.38 12.78 -23.73
CA ILE A 103 -20.53 13.06 -22.57
C ILE A 103 -20.30 11.77 -21.75
N ILE A 104 -21.36 11.02 -21.48
CA ILE A 104 -21.28 9.75 -20.74
C ILE A 104 -20.39 8.75 -21.48
N VAL A 105 -20.63 8.57 -22.79
CA VAL A 105 -19.83 7.66 -23.62
C VAL A 105 -18.36 8.09 -23.66
N LEU A 106 -18.07 9.38 -23.77
CA LEU A 106 -16.69 9.88 -23.75
C LEU A 106 -16.01 9.64 -22.41
N SER A 107 -16.71 9.83 -21.28
CA SER A 107 -16.18 9.53 -19.95
C SER A 107 -15.92 8.03 -19.72
N VAL A 108 -16.73 7.15 -20.32
CA VAL A 108 -16.48 5.70 -20.28
C VAL A 108 -15.35 5.32 -21.24
N ALA A 109 -15.33 5.88 -22.44
CA ALA A 109 -14.30 5.59 -23.44
C ALA A 109 -12.91 6.05 -22.99
N SER A 110 -12.80 7.16 -22.25
CA SER A 110 -11.53 7.65 -21.70
C SER A 110 -10.95 6.75 -20.60
N PHE A 111 -11.76 5.85 -20.02
CA PHE A 111 -11.28 4.84 -19.09
C PHE A 111 -10.53 3.70 -19.78
N LEU A 112 -10.84 3.40 -21.06
CA LEU A 112 -10.26 2.25 -21.78
C LEU A 112 -8.72 2.26 -21.85
N PRO A 113 -8.04 3.40 -22.10
CA PRO A 113 -6.58 3.44 -22.06
C PRO A 113 -6.02 3.14 -20.67
N VAL A 114 -6.65 3.66 -19.61
CA VAL A 114 -6.24 3.43 -18.22
C VAL A 114 -6.42 1.98 -17.84
N TYR A 115 -7.58 1.40 -18.16
CA TYR A 115 -7.86 -0.01 -17.92
C TYR A 115 -6.77 -0.92 -18.51
N ASN A 116 -6.28 -0.60 -19.71
CA ASN A 116 -5.25 -1.40 -20.38
C ASN A 116 -3.82 -1.23 -19.84
N ILE A 117 -3.59 -0.30 -18.91
CA ILE A 117 -2.23 0.07 -18.45
C ILE A 117 -2.13 0.05 -16.93
N ALA A 118 -3.05 0.71 -16.22
CA ALA A 118 -2.97 0.93 -14.78
C ALA A 118 -3.73 -0.10 -13.94
N PHE A 119 -4.46 -1.03 -14.57
CA PHE A 119 -5.21 -2.07 -13.85
C PHE A 119 -4.52 -3.43 -13.93
N PRO A 120 -4.65 -4.29 -12.89
CA PRO A 120 -4.00 -5.60 -12.83
C PRO A 120 -4.76 -6.64 -13.68
N ASN A 121 -4.92 -6.37 -14.98
CA ASN A 121 -5.60 -7.24 -15.94
C ASN A 121 -4.64 -8.00 -16.87
N LYS A 122 -3.34 -7.95 -16.58
CA LYS A 122 -2.27 -8.67 -17.28
C LYS A 122 -1.44 -9.45 -16.27
N SER A 123 -0.88 -10.58 -16.71
CA SER A 123 0.03 -11.36 -15.86
C SER A 123 1.37 -10.63 -15.70
N PRO A 124 2.12 -10.91 -14.63
CA PRO A 124 3.48 -10.41 -14.45
C PRO A 124 4.39 -10.63 -15.68
N GLU A 125 4.36 -11.82 -16.26
CA GLU A 125 5.19 -12.19 -17.41
C GLU A 125 4.86 -11.34 -18.63
N TYR A 126 3.57 -11.03 -18.84
CA TYR A 126 3.15 -10.13 -19.91
C TYR A 126 3.75 -8.73 -19.72
N ILE A 127 3.69 -8.18 -18.51
CA ILE A 127 4.15 -6.83 -18.21
C ILE A 127 5.66 -6.73 -18.42
N VAL A 128 6.42 -7.71 -17.94
CA VAL A 128 7.88 -7.79 -18.14
C VAL A 128 8.23 -7.81 -19.63
N ASN A 129 7.53 -8.63 -20.41
CA ASN A 129 7.72 -8.73 -21.87
C ASN A 129 7.22 -7.49 -22.65
N HIS A 130 6.46 -6.59 -22.01
CA HIS A 130 5.92 -5.36 -22.62
C HIS A 130 6.31 -4.11 -21.83
N SER A 131 7.49 -4.13 -21.19
CA SER A 131 7.92 -3.10 -20.22
C SER A 131 7.91 -1.67 -20.78
N ASP A 132 8.22 -1.48 -22.07
CA ASP A 132 8.23 -0.15 -22.71
C ASP A 132 6.89 0.60 -22.59
N LYS A 133 5.78 -0.15 -22.65
CA LYS A 133 4.43 0.43 -22.51
C LYS A 133 4.28 1.07 -21.14
N TYR A 134 4.73 0.41 -20.08
CA TYR A 134 4.59 0.84 -18.69
C TYR A 134 5.64 1.90 -18.32
N ARG A 135 6.87 1.72 -18.81
CA ARG A 135 7.99 2.68 -18.68
C ARG A 135 7.61 4.06 -19.22
N LYS A 136 6.93 4.12 -20.36
CA LYS A 136 6.45 5.39 -20.97
C LYS A 136 5.56 6.21 -20.05
N PHE A 137 4.81 5.55 -19.16
CA PHE A 137 3.94 6.22 -18.17
C PHE A 137 4.60 6.35 -16.79
N GLY A 138 5.88 6.01 -16.65
CA GLY A 138 6.62 6.11 -15.39
C GLY A 138 6.23 5.07 -14.34
N MET A 139 5.47 4.03 -14.73
CA MET A 139 4.90 3.08 -13.78
C MET A 139 5.89 2.06 -13.22
N LEU A 140 7.06 1.91 -13.85
CA LEU A 140 8.09 0.95 -13.42
C LEU A 140 9.08 1.54 -12.41
N ILE A 141 8.96 2.84 -12.09
CA ILE A 141 9.77 3.47 -11.05
C ILE A 141 9.06 3.30 -9.72
N TRP A 142 9.70 2.61 -8.78
CA TRP A 142 9.17 2.41 -7.44
C TRP A 142 9.48 3.63 -6.54
N GLU A 143 8.94 3.59 -5.33
CA GLU A 143 9.12 4.61 -4.31
C GLU A 143 10.58 4.76 -3.85
N ASP A 144 11.42 3.75 -4.10
CA ASP A 144 12.88 3.79 -3.90
C ASP A 144 13.63 4.53 -5.03
N GLY A 145 12.90 5.04 -6.03
CA GLY A 145 13.43 5.77 -7.18
C GLY A 145 14.11 4.88 -8.23
N LYS A 146 14.06 3.56 -8.09
CA LYS A 146 14.67 2.61 -9.04
C LYS A 146 13.64 2.05 -10.00
N GLU A 147 14.13 1.62 -11.16
CA GLU A 147 13.31 0.92 -12.14
C GLU A 147 13.25 -0.58 -11.81
N HIS A 148 12.04 -1.13 -11.86
CA HIS A 148 11.75 -2.53 -11.54
C HIS A 148 10.94 -3.21 -12.65
N PRO A 149 10.88 -4.56 -12.68
CA PRO A 149 10.21 -5.29 -13.76
C PRO A 149 8.68 -5.07 -13.82
N LEU A 150 8.06 -4.67 -12.71
CA LEU A 150 6.62 -4.47 -12.58
C LEU A 150 6.31 -3.13 -11.90
N PRO A 151 5.09 -2.58 -12.11
CA PRO A 151 4.58 -1.53 -11.22
C PRO A 151 4.56 -1.99 -9.76
N GLN A 152 4.92 -1.08 -8.84
CA GLN A 152 5.08 -1.42 -7.43
C GLN A 152 3.79 -2.01 -6.83
N ASP A 153 2.65 -1.36 -7.06
CA ASP A 153 1.35 -1.85 -6.58
C ASP A 153 1.05 -3.27 -7.03
N PHE A 154 1.50 -3.68 -8.23
CA PHE A 154 1.27 -5.03 -8.74
C PHE A 154 2.24 -6.03 -8.11
N ALA A 155 3.49 -5.64 -7.88
CA ALA A 155 4.48 -6.47 -7.20
C ALA A 155 4.11 -6.69 -5.72
N ASP A 156 3.52 -5.67 -5.07
CA ASP A 156 3.02 -5.75 -3.69
C ASP A 156 1.79 -6.68 -3.57
N MET A 157 1.04 -6.94 -4.63
CA MET A 157 -0.11 -7.88 -4.62
C MET A 157 0.29 -9.36 -4.75
N LEU A 158 1.58 -9.66 -4.93
CA LEU A 158 2.08 -11.01 -5.19
C LEU A 158 2.84 -11.58 -3.98
N GLY A 159 2.87 -12.91 -3.85
CA GLY A 159 3.65 -13.61 -2.82
C GLY A 159 2.96 -13.76 -1.46
N TRP A 160 1.90 -13.01 -1.17
CA TRP A 160 1.19 -13.08 0.13
C TRP A 160 0.62 -14.47 0.47
N LYS A 161 -0.07 -15.09 -0.49
CA LYS A 161 -0.60 -16.44 -0.31
C LYS A 161 0.51 -17.48 -0.16
N GLU A 162 1.57 -17.35 -0.95
CA GLU A 162 2.75 -18.21 -0.87
C GLU A 162 3.40 -18.11 0.52
N LEU A 163 3.60 -16.88 1.03
CA LEU A 163 4.16 -16.63 2.35
C LEU A 163 3.31 -17.30 3.43
N ALA A 164 1.98 -17.12 3.40
CA ALA A 164 1.08 -17.73 4.38
C ALA A 164 1.11 -19.25 4.34
N GLU A 165 1.06 -19.87 3.15
CA GLU A 165 1.14 -21.32 3.00
C GLU A 165 2.48 -21.87 3.50
N LYS A 166 3.58 -21.14 3.28
CA LYS A 166 4.91 -21.51 3.80
C LYS A 166 4.98 -21.42 5.32
N VAL A 167 4.46 -20.34 5.90
CA VAL A 167 4.38 -20.16 7.35
C VAL A 167 3.51 -21.23 7.99
N ASP A 168 2.36 -21.58 7.40
CA ASP A 168 1.50 -22.68 7.85
C ASP A 168 2.28 -24.00 7.91
N ARG A 169 3.06 -24.32 6.86
CA ARG A 169 3.90 -25.54 6.85
C ARG A 169 4.96 -25.53 7.94
N VAL A 170 5.61 -24.39 8.18
CA VAL A 170 6.61 -24.27 9.25
C VAL A 170 5.96 -24.41 10.61
N TYR A 171 4.83 -23.75 10.83
CA TYR A 171 4.05 -23.77 12.06
C TYR A 171 3.58 -25.18 12.43
N LEU A 172 3.02 -25.93 11.49
CA LEU A 172 2.56 -27.30 11.73
C LEU A 172 3.69 -28.27 12.10
N ASN A 173 4.93 -27.95 11.75
CA ASN A 173 6.11 -28.74 12.08
C ASN A 173 6.79 -28.29 13.39
N MET A 174 6.28 -27.26 14.07
CA MET A 174 6.80 -26.83 15.37
C MET A 174 6.42 -27.82 16.47
N PRO A 175 7.28 -28.04 17.48
CA PRO A 175 6.86 -28.67 18.71
C PRO A 175 5.78 -27.81 19.37
N ASN A 176 4.70 -28.43 19.82
CA ASN A 176 3.55 -27.76 20.44
C ASN A 176 3.21 -26.39 19.80
N PRO A 177 2.69 -26.35 18.55
CA PRO A 177 2.57 -25.11 17.78
C PRO A 177 1.83 -23.97 18.48
N LYS A 178 0.93 -24.26 19.42
CA LYS A 178 0.23 -23.26 20.24
C LYS A 178 1.19 -22.36 21.03
N ASN A 179 2.38 -22.85 21.36
CA ASN A 179 3.43 -22.12 22.08
C ASN A 179 4.42 -21.42 21.12
N THR A 180 4.04 -21.21 19.86
CA THR A 180 4.86 -20.52 18.86
C THR A 180 4.35 -19.11 18.60
N LEU A 181 5.20 -18.12 18.82
CA LEU A 181 4.95 -16.75 18.37
C LEU A 181 5.30 -16.62 16.88
N ILE A 182 4.46 -15.97 16.09
CA ILE A 182 4.78 -15.62 14.70
C ILE A 182 4.97 -14.11 14.60
N LEU A 183 6.22 -13.69 14.45
CA LEU A 183 6.59 -12.28 14.41
C LEU A 183 7.13 -11.91 13.03
N CYS A 184 6.44 -10.99 12.37
CA CYS A 184 6.77 -10.47 11.05
C CYS A 184 7.53 -9.15 11.14
N ASP A 185 8.26 -8.82 10.08
CA ASP A 185 9.04 -7.60 10.01
C ASP A 185 8.20 -6.38 9.69
N ASN A 186 7.16 -6.58 8.88
CA ASN A 186 6.21 -5.53 8.55
C ASN A 186 4.75 -6.00 8.70
N TYR A 187 3.84 -5.03 8.81
CA TYR A 187 2.41 -5.30 8.96
C TYR A 187 1.78 -5.95 7.71
N GLY A 188 2.38 -5.78 6.52
CA GLY A 188 1.92 -6.41 5.28
C GLY A 188 2.12 -7.93 5.31
N GLN A 189 3.29 -8.39 5.77
CA GLN A 189 3.58 -9.80 6.00
C GLN A 189 2.63 -10.41 7.05
N ALA A 190 2.44 -9.73 8.19
CA ALA A 190 1.52 -10.18 9.23
C ALA A 190 0.07 -10.27 8.70
N GLY A 191 -0.38 -9.25 7.96
CA GLY A 191 -1.68 -9.24 7.30
C GLY A 191 -1.86 -10.35 6.29
N ALA A 192 -0.86 -10.61 5.45
CA ALA A 192 -0.88 -11.69 4.48
C ALA A 192 -1.06 -13.06 5.17
N ILE A 193 -0.29 -13.33 6.23
CA ILE A 193 -0.38 -14.58 6.98
C ILE A 193 -1.74 -14.73 7.65
N ASN A 194 -2.21 -13.70 8.37
CA ASN A 194 -3.50 -13.73 9.05
C ASN A 194 -4.69 -13.87 8.10
N TYR A 195 -4.60 -13.35 6.87
CA TYR A 195 -5.67 -13.44 5.89
C TYR A 195 -5.67 -14.77 5.12
N TYR A 196 -4.51 -15.26 4.69
CA TYR A 196 -4.40 -16.43 3.81
C TYR A 196 -4.14 -17.76 4.54
N SER A 197 -3.75 -17.73 5.82
CA SER A 197 -3.52 -18.96 6.59
C SER A 197 -4.76 -19.85 6.63
N LYS A 198 -4.54 -21.15 6.48
CA LYS A 198 -5.57 -22.19 6.63
C LYS A 198 -5.49 -22.91 7.97
N THR A 199 -4.41 -22.69 8.72
CA THR A 199 -4.18 -23.31 10.03
C THR A 199 -4.69 -22.45 11.18
N GLY A 200 -5.11 -21.22 10.90
CA GLY A 200 -5.63 -20.29 11.89
C GLY A 200 -4.52 -19.67 12.74
N VAL A 201 -3.30 -19.56 12.21
CA VAL A 201 -2.20 -18.90 12.92
C VAL A 201 -2.49 -17.42 13.12
N ARG A 202 -1.86 -16.86 14.15
CA ARG A 202 -1.87 -15.42 14.41
C ARG A 202 -0.45 -14.86 14.28
N ALA A 203 -0.23 -14.09 13.23
CA ALA A 203 0.98 -13.31 13.03
C ALA A 203 0.83 -11.89 13.59
N VAL A 204 1.90 -11.37 14.16
CA VAL A 204 2.00 -10.01 14.68
C VAL A 204 3.25 -9.31 14.13
N SER A 205 3.29 -7.99 14.19
CA SER A 205 4.47 -7.17 13.91
C SER A 205 4.48 -5.97 14.84
N PHE A 206 5.60 -5.26 14.89
CA PHE A 206 5.73 -4.03 15.67
C PHE A 206 5.16 -2.80 14.96
N ASN A 207 4.73 -2.90 13.70
CA ASN A 207 4.24 -1.75 12.94
C ASN A 207 2.72 -1.62 12.99
N ALA A 208 2.24 -0.38 12.82
CA ALA A 208 0.82 -0.05 12.77
C ALA A 208 0.04 -0.62 13.97
N ASP A 209 -1.22 -1.01 13.78
CA ASP A 209 -2.06 -1.49 14.88
C ASP A 209 -1.65 -2.87 15.41
N TYR A 210 -0.83 -3.63 14.67
CA TYR A 210 -0.37 -4.95 15.09
C TYR A 210 0.44 -4.94 16.39
N ILE A 211 1.08 -3.81 16.73
CA ILE A 211 1.78 -3.65 18.00
C ILE A 211 0.86 -3.84 19.22
N ASN A 212 -0.45 -3.67 19.03
CA ASN A 212 -1.45 -3.86 20.07
C ASN A 212 -2.06 -5.28 20.08
N TRP A 213 -1.62 -6.16 19.18
CA TRP A 213 -2.27 -7.45 18.92
C TRP A 213 -1.49 -8.66 19.49
N PHE A 214 -0.45 -8.41 20.28
CA PHE A 214 0.32 -9.43 21.00
C PHE A 214 -0.50 -10.06 22.14
N HIS A 215 -0.38 -11.38 22.32
CA HIS A 215 -1.07 -12.17 23.35
C HIS A 215 -0.04 -12.76 24.30
N PHE A 216 0.11 -12.18 25.49
CA PHE A 216 1.11 -12.62 26.47
C PHE A 216 0.55 -13.55 27.55
N ASP A 217 -0.72 -13.92 27.47
CA ASP A 217 -1.36 -14.97 28.28
C ASP A 217 -0.89 -16.38 27.88
N THR A 218 -0.47 -16.54 26.63
CA THR A 218 0.14 -17.77 26.09
C THR A 218 1.64 -17.74 26.31
N LYS A 219 2.20 -18.77 26.93
CA LYS A 219 3.66 -18.93 27.04
C LYS A 219 4.25 -19.30 25.67
N TYR A 220 5.20 -18.52 25.18
CA TYR A 220 5.91 -18.80 23.94
C TYR A 220 7.25 -19.48 24.23
N ASP A 221 7.39 -20.70 23.73
CA ASP A 221 8.64 -21.48 23.77
C ASP A 221 9.36 -21.50 22.41
N HIS A 222 8.65 -21.11 21.34
CA HIS A 222 9.13 -21.12 19.97
C HIS A 222 8.82 -19.79 19.26
N LEU A 223 9.58 -19.48 18.22
CA LEU A 223 9.41 -18.28 17.40
C LEU A 223 9.54 -18.61 15.92
N ILE A 224 8.53 -18.25 15.14
CA ILE A 224 8.65 -18.08 13.70
C ILE A 224 8.91 -16.61 13.44
N ARG A 225 10.07 -16.31 12.85
CA ARG A 225 10.39 -14.97 12.38
C ARG A 225 10.22 -14.89 10.87
N VAL A 226 9.53 -13.87 10.39
CA VAL A 226 9.48 -13.52 8.97
C VAL A 226 10.21 -12.20 8.78
N LYS A 227 11.27 -12.20 7.97
CA LYS A 227 12.12 -11.02 7.74
C LYS A 227 12.32 -10.76 6.26
N ASN A 228 12.53 -9.49 5.93
CA ASN A 228 12.88 -9.07 4.59
C ASN A 228 14.17 -9.75 4.11
N ALA A 229 14.31 -9.93 2.79
CA ALA A 229 15.41 -10.69 2.19
C ALA A 229 16.80 -10.19 2.60
N TRP A 230 16.98 -8.87 2.72
CA TRP A 230 18.27 -8.25 3.07
C TRP A 230 18.67 -8.41 4.54
N GLU A 231 17.75 -8.82 5.41
CA GLU A 231 18.04 -9.02 6.85
C GLU A 231 18.39 -10.47 7.19
N ARG A 232 18.41 -11.34 6.18
CA ARG A 232 18.54 -12.79 6.37
C ARG A 232 19.75 -13.20 7.21
N GLU A 233 20.92 -12.59 6.95
CA GLU A 233 22.15 -12.92 7.67
C GLU A 233 22.17 -12.36 9.09
N ASN A 234 21.64 -11.15 9.28
CA ASN A 234 21.64 -10.48 10.58
C ASN A 234 20.66 -11.13 11.56
N GLU A 235 19.42 -11.39 11.11
CA GLU A 235 18.39 -12.01 11.95
C GLU A 235 18.84 -13.35 12.53
N TRP A 236 19.49 -14.18 11.71
CA TRP A 236 20.00 -15.46 12.19
C TRP A 236 20.99 -15.28 13.33
N ARG A 237 21.97 -14.37 13.18
CA ARG A 237 23.03 -14.14 14.17
C ARG A 237 22.48 -13.52 15.46
N GLU A 238 21.51 -12.63 15.33
CA GLU A 238 20.91 -11.92 16.47
C GLU A 238 19.99 -12.82 17.29
N THR A 239 19.14 -13.62 16.63
CA THR A 239 18.07 -14.36 17.31
C THR A 239 18.47 -15.78 17.69
N SER A 240 19.33 -16.45 16.90
CA SER A 240 19.71 -17.86 17.18
C SER A 240 20.33 -18.14 18.56
N PRO A 241 21.12 -17.25 19.21
CA PRO A 241 21.69 -17.52 20.53
C PRO A 241 20.64 -17.77 21.62
N TYR A 242 19.43 -17.23 21.47
CA TYR A 242 18.34 -17.33 22.43
C TYR A 242 17.57 -18.64 22.36
N PHE A 243 17.87 -19.54 21.42
CA PHE A 243 17.14 -20.79 21.20
C PHE A 243 18.07 -21.99 21.16
N GLN A 244 17.57 -23.19 21.45
CA GLN A 244 18.36 -24.42 21.33
C GLN A 244 18.58 -24.80 19.87
N LYS A 245 17.57 -24.57 19.02
CA LYS A 245 17.64 -24.87 17.59
C LYS A 245 17.12 -23.70 16.77
N ALA A 246 17.90 -23.30 15.77
CA ALA A 246 17.52 -22.32 14.76
C ALA A 246 17.54 -22.99 13.38
N ILE A 247 16.61 -22.63 12.49
CA ILE A 247 16.52 -23.15 11.12
C ILE A 247 16.05 -22.04 10.17
N ILE A 248 16.74 -21.84 9.04
CA ILE A 248 16.21 -21.06 7.92
C ILE A 248 15.28 -22.00 7.17
N ALA A 249 13.98 -21.84 7.36
CA ALA A 249 13.00 -22.86 7.02
C ALA A 249 12.54 -22.78 5.55
N ASP A 250 12.29 -21.57 5.05
CA ASP A 250 11.84 -21.33 3.67
C ASP A 250 12.03 -19.83 3.32
N SER A 251 11.73 -19.44 2.08
CA SER A 251 11.68 -18.03 1.66
C SER A 251 10.68 -17.85 0.52
N VAL A 252 10.10 -16.65 0.35
CA VAL A 252 9.25 -16.32 -0.80
C VAL A 252 10.06 -16.47 -2.10
N THR A 253 9.51 -17.21 -3.06
CA THR A 253 10.18 -17.61 -4.31
C THR A 253 9.58 -16.96 -5.55
N ASN A 254 8.42 -16.31 -5.45
CA ASN A 254 7.87 -15.55 -6.56
C ASN A 254 8.75 -14.32 -6.88
N GLN A 255 9.55 -14.42 -7.93
CA GLN A 255 10.47 -13.37 -8.41
C GLN A 255 9.79 -12.04 -8.78
N TYR A 256 8.48 -12.05 -9.00
CA TYR A 256 7.69 -10.87 -9.32
C TYR A 256 7.11 -10.18 -8.08
N SER A 257 7.17 -10.83 -6.93
CA SER A 257 6.75 -10.22 -5.67
C SER A 257 7.77 -9.18 -5.22
N ARG A 258 7.29 -8.07 -4.68
CA ARG A 258 8.13 -7.11 -3.96
C ARG A 258 8.80 -7.75 -2.73
N GLU A 259 8.18 -8.78 -2.17
CA GLU A 259 8.66 -9.58 -1.04
C GLU A 259 9.51 -10.79 -1.49
N TYR A 260 10.04 -10.79 -2.73
CA TYR A 260 10.92 -11.87 -3.19
C TYR A 260 12.11 -12.06 -2.25
N GLY A 261 12.33 -13.29 -1.80
CA GLY A 261 13.39 -13.65 -0.87
C GLY A 261 13.08 -13.39 0.61
N THR A 262 11.91 -12.82 0.95
CA THR A 262 11.45 -12.72 2.34
C THR A 262 11.55 -14.08 3.02
N THR A 263 12.32 -14.16 4.09
CA THR A 263 12.83 -15.40 4.68
C THR A 263 12.04 -15.75 5.93
N ILE A 264 11.71 -17.04 6.07
CA ILE A 264 11.02 -17.61 7.22
C ILE A 264 12.03 -18.38 8.05
N PHE A 265 12.17 -17.98 9.31
CA PHE A 265 13.02 -18.63 10.30
C PHE A 265 12.17 -19.40 11.30
N SER A 266 12.74 -20.49 11.79
CA SER A 266 12.17 -21.35 12.82
C SER A 266 13.15 -21.43 13.98
N PHE A 267 12.78 -20.85 15.12
CA PHE A 267 13.54 -20.89 16.35
C PHE A 267 12.79 -21.70 17.41
N ILE A 268 13.44 -22.74 17.93
CA ILE A 268 12.80 -23.79 18.74
C ILE A 268 13.51 -23.90 20.10
N ASP A 269 12.70 -24.02 21.16
CA ASP A 269 13.11 -24.15 22.55
C ASP A 269 13.92 -22.94 23.02
N ALA A 270 13.21 -21.88 23.40
CA ALA A 270 13.80 -20.68 23.94
C ALA A 270 14.59 -20.97 25.23
N LYS A 271 15.79 -20.38 25.32
CA LYS A 271 16.66 -20.37 26.50
C LYS A 271 16.33 -19.24 27.47
N ILE A 272 15.46 -18.32 27.05
CA ILE A 272 15.02 -17.14 27.78
C ILE A 272 13.49 -17.06 27.81
N ASP A 273 12.95 -16.18 28.63
CA ASP A 273 11.53 -15.83 28.59
C ASP A 273 11.24 -14.92 27.37
N ILE A 274 10.64 -15.51 26.33
CA ILE A 274 10.28 -14.78 25.10
C ILE A 274 9.17 -13.76 25.37
N ASN A 275 8.21 -14.08 26.25
CA ASN A 275 7.12 -13.17 26.55
C ASN A 275 7.64 -11.88 27.17
N GLU A 276 8.51 -11.97 28.19
CA GLU A 276 9.08 -10.80 28.84
C GLU A 276 9.96 -9.98 27.90
N ARG A 277 10.78 -10.64 27.06
CA ARG A 277 11.58 -9.93 26.07
C ARG A 277 10.72 -9.16 25.06
N ILE A 278 9.73 -9.83 24.46
CA ILE A 278 8.88 -9.21 23.45
C ILE A 278 8.00 -8.11 24.05
N LYS A 279 7.50 -8.26 25.29
CA LYS A 279 6.80 -7.18 26.00
C LYS A 279 7.66 -5.92 26.09
N LYS A 280 8.92 -6.07 26.47
CA LYS A 280 9.86 -4.95 26.56
C LYS A 280 10.07 -4.27 25.21
N GLU A 281 10.25 -5.06 24.15
CA GLU A 281 10.39 -4.53 22.78
C GLU A 281 9.11 -3.80 22.32
N VAL A 282 7.92 -4.31 22.66
CA VAL A 282 6.64 -3.63 22.41
C VAL A 282 6.56 -2.29 23.15
N GLU A 283 6.97 -2.23 24.42
CA GLU A 283 6.96 -1.00 25.21
C GLU A 283 7.96 0.03 24.69
N GLU A 284 9.18 -0.41 24.35
CA GLU A 284 10.22 0.43 23.75
C GLU A 284 9.72 1.04 22.43
N GLU A 285 9.09 0.25 21.57
CA GLU A 285 8.59 0.72 20.28
C GLU A 285 7.34 1.60 20.39
N LYS A 286 6.49 1.39 21.39
CA LYS A 286 5.39 2.33 21.70
C LYS A 286 5.91 3.67 22.19
N ASN A 287 6.97 3.66 22.99
CA ASN A 287 7.57 4.88 23.51
C ASN A 287 8.34 5.66 22.45
N SER A 288 9.02 4.96 21.52
CA SER A 288 9.73 5.59 20.40
C SER A 288 8.78 6.29 19.43
N ASN A 289 7.60 5.70 19.16
CA ASN A 289 6.60 6.26 18.25
C ASN A 289 5.76 7.40 18.87
N ASN A 290 5.80 7.59 20.18
CA ASN A 290 5.16 8.71 20.88
C ASN A 290 6.04 9.97 20.98
N LEU A 291 7.29 9.91 20.50
CA LEU A 291 8.26 11.01 20.42
C LEU A 291 8.40 11.54 18.99
#